data_AF-A0A6V8P8R2-F1
#
_entry.id   AF-A0A6V8P8R2-F1
#
_cell.length_a   1.000
_cell.length_b   1.000
_cell.length_c   1.000
_cell.angle_alpha   90.00
_cell.angle_beta   90.00
_cell.angle_gamma   90.00
#
_symmetry.space_group_name_H-M   'P 1'
#
loop_
_entity.id
_entity.type
_entity.pdbx_description
1 polymer ?
#
loop_
_entity_poly.entity_id
_entity_poly.type
_entity_poly.pdbx_seq_one_letter_code
_entity_poly.pdbx_strand_id
1 'polypeptide(L)'
;IQVSLPCETGRLKTVVMCLANPLSVCSFLRQGGFDLATLHQARHNRWALLHNYQRVRQQQLALAELLQTRGVQVLWAEGVADCLTQHYTRDTGFAIDPTFFLANPRRRSRQRELAGLRSLLPRFSRVARLEHGSIEGGDVMLDRRFVLVGLGEETNHDGVESLRDKLTQVGLKRE
;
A
#
# COMPACT_ATOMS: atom_id res chain seq x y z
N ILE A 1 13.83 12.50 1.68
CA ILE A 1 13.54 11.44 2.67
C ILE A 1 14.27 10.19 2.24
N GLN A 2 15.27 9.79 3.01
CA GLN A 2 16.01 8.55 2.75
C GLN A 2 15.14 7.36 3.15
N VAL A 3 14.86 6.49 2.19
CA VAL A 3 14.16 5.22 2.45
C VAL A 3 15.21 4.20 2.92
N SER A 4 14.86 3.35 3.87
CA SER A 4 15.68 2.22 4.30
C SER A 4 14.78 1.19 5.00
N LEU A 5 14.38 0.15 4.27
CA LEU A 5 13.55 -0.93 4.79
C LEU A 5 14.22 -2.29 4.52
N PRO A 6 15.09 -2.76 5.43
CA PRO A 6 15.81 -4.02 5.22
C PRO A 6 15.02 -5.26 5.66
N CYS A 7 14.02 -5.11 6.53
CA CYS A 7 13.11 -6.17 7.01
C CYS A 7 11.86 -5.58 7.67
N GLU A 8 10.82 -6.39 7.89
CA GLU A 8 9.54 -5.96 8.48
C GLU A 8 9.59 -5.77 10.02
N THR A 9 10.61 -6.29 10.71
CA THR A 9 10.71 -6.26 12.19
C THR A 9 11.70 -5.21 12.72
N GLY A 10 12.26 -4.39 11.82
CA GLY A 10 13.18 -3.31 12.20
C GLY A 10 12.51 -2.21 13.03
N ARG A 11 13.32 -1.38 13.70
CA ARG A 11 12.81 -0.20 14.39
C ARG A 11 12.23 0.78 13.37
N LEU A 12 10.93 1.02 13.47
CA LEU A 12 10.22 1.97 12.63
C LEU A 12 10.69 3.41 12.91
N LYS A 13 11.01 4.16 11.85
CA LYS A 13 11.40 5.58 11.92
C LYS A 13 10.44 6.50 11.17
N THR A 14 9.88 6.02 10.06
CA THR A 14 8.96 6.78 9.21
C THR A 14 7.89 5.83 8.69
N VAL A 15 6.63 6.28 8.66
CA VAL A 15 5.49 5.52 8.11
C VAL A 15 4.66 6.43 7.20
N VAL A 16 4.05 5.85 6.16
CA VAL A 16 3.06 6.53 5.33
C VAL A 16 1.67 6.07 5.75
N MET A 17 0.82 7.02 6.09
CA MET A 17 -0.59 6.78 6.44
C MET A 17 -1.51 7.58 5.51
N CYS A 18 -2.74 7.12 5.36
CA CYS A 18 -3.80 7.84 4.67
C CYS A 18 -5.07 7.76 5.51
N LEU A 19 -5.75 8.88 5.70
CA LEU A 19 -7.02 8.89 6.42
C LEU A 19 -8.09 8.16 5.62
N ALA A 20 -8.96 7.42 6.30
CA ALA A 20 -10.11 6.78 5.67
C ALA A 20 -10.98 7.80 4.95
N ASN A 21 -11.39 7.51 3.71
CA ASN A 21 -12.29 8.39 2.97
C ASN A 21 -13.74 8.22 3.43
N PRO A 22 -14.58 9.28 3.36
CA PRO A 22 -16.00 9.16 3.63
C PRO A 22 -16.63 8.13 2.70
N LEU A 23 -17.58 7.35 3.22
CA LEU A 23 -18.42 6.48 2.38
C LEU A 23 -19.36 7.35 1.55
N SER A 24 -19.31 7.22 0.23
CA SER A 24 -20.31 7.78 -0.68
C SER A 24 -20.87 6.68 -1.58
N VAL A 25 -22.12 6.84 -2.03
CA VAL A 25 -22.73 5.94 -3.04
C VAL A 25 -21.88 5.90 -4.32
N CYS A 26 -21.30 7.04 -4.70
CA CYS A 26 -20.36 7.11 -5.82
C CYS A 26 -19.09 6.29 -5.56
N SER A 27 -18.59 6.25 -4.33
CA SER A 27 -17.42 5.43 -3.97
C SER A 27 -17.71 3.93 -4.11
N PHE A 28 -18.88 3.48 -3.69
CA PHE A 28 -19.31 2.08 -3.85
C PHE A 28 -19.45 1.69 -5.33
N LEU A 29 -20.13 2.52 -6.13
CA LEU A 29 -20.30 2.28 -7.57
C LEU A 29 -18.95 2.29 -8.32
N ARG A 30 -18.04 3.21 -7.98
CA ARG A 30 -16.72 3.33 -8.63
C ARG A 30 -15.73 2.24 -8.22
N GLN A 31 -15.94 1.55 -7.10
CA GLN A 31 -15.15 0.38 -6.73
C GLN A 31 -15.50 -0.88 -7.55
N GLY A 32 -16.58 -0.84 -8.34
CA GLY A 32 -16.98 -1.95 -9.21
C GLY A 32 -17.87 -3.00 -8.54
N GLY A 33 -18.49 -2.66 -7.39
CA GLY A 33 -19.32 -3.58 -6.63
C GLY A 33 -18.50 -4.61 -5.84
N PHE A 34 -19.13 -5.74 -5.48
CA PHE A 34 -18.45 -6.85 -4.80
C PHE A 34 -17.69 -7.69 -5.83
N ASP A 35 -16.37 -7.69 -5.75
CA ASP A 35 -15.56 -8.68 -6.47
C ASP A 35 -15.65 -10.07 -5.81
N LEU A 36 -15.15 -11.10 -6.49
CA LEU A 36 -15.17 -12.49 -6.00
C LEU A 36 -14.45 -12.67 -4.66
N ALA A 37 -13.32 -11.98 -4.46
CA ALA A 37 -12.59 -12.01 -3.20
C ALA A 37 -13.38 -11.35 -2.07
N THR A 38 -14.09 -10.25 -2.34
CA THR A 38 -14.94 -9.56 -1.37
C THR A 38 -16.15 -10.42 -1.01
N LEU A 39 -16.77 -11.11 -1.98
CA LEU A 39 -17.83 -12.09 -1.72
C LEU A 39 -17.32 -13.28 -0.89
N HIS A 40 -16.13 -13.78 -1.20
CA HIS A 40 -15.48 -14.84 -0.43
C HIS A 40 -15.22 -14.38 1.02
N GLN A 41 -14.66 -13.19 1.19
CA GLN A 41 -14.41 -12.61 2.51
C GLN A 41 -15.72 -12.39 3.29
N ALA A 42 -16.79 -11.93 2.65
CA ALA A 42 -18.09 -11.74 3.29
C ALA A 42 -18.72 -13.06 3.78
N ARG A 43 -18.39 -14.20 3.16
CA ARG A 43 -18.82 -15.53 3.63
C ARG A 43 -18.10 -15.96 4.91
N HIS A 44 -16.84 -15.58 5.08
CA HIS A 44 -16.00 -16.03 6.18
C HIS A 44 -15.83 -15.00 7.30
N ASN A 45 -16.19 -13.73 7.06
CA ASN A 45 -16.02 -12.64 8.00
C ASN A 45 -17.35 -11.96 8.33
N ARG A 46 -17.47 -11.45 9.56
CA ARG A 46 -18.59 -10.58 9.97
C ARG A 46 -18.16 -9.12 9.84
N TRP A 47 -18.77 -8.40 8.90
CA TRP A 47 -18.49 -6.98 8.69
C TRP A 47 -19.68 -6.13 9.12
N ALA A 48 -19.39 -4.94 9.65
CA ALA A 48 -20.40 -3.90 9.76
C ALA A 48 -20.77 -3.46 8.32
N LEU A 49 -22.06 -3.48 7.99
CA LEU A 49 -22.59 -3.12 6.67
C LEU A 49 -22.16 -1.72 6.20
N LEU A 50 -21.89 -0.81 7.14
CA LEU A 50 -21.41 0.54 6.88
C LEU A 50 -20.27 0.84 7.84
N HIS A 51 -19.07 1.05 7.31
CA HIS A 51 -17.92 1.49 8.08
C HIS A 51 -18.12 2.94 8.54
N ASN A 52 -17.98 3.21 9.84
CA ASN A 52 -18.00 4.58 10.35
C ASN A 52 -16.62 5.22 10.13
N TYR A 53 -16.48 5.96 9.03
CA TYR A 53 -15.21 6.58 8.66
C TYR A 53 -14.71 7.60 9.68
N GLN A 54 -15.61 8.27 10.40
CA GLN A 54 -15.22 9.23 11.43
C GLN A 54 -14.54 8.50 12.60
N ARG A 55 -15.12 7.36 13.02
CA ARG A 55 -14.52 6.50 14.04
C ARG A 55 -13.17 5.93 13.58
N VAL A 56 -13.07 5.49 12.33
CA VAL A 56 -11.79 5.01 11.77
C VAL A 56 -10.74 6.13 11.78
N ARG A 57 -11.09 7.34 11.34
CA ARG A 57 -10.18 8.49 11.39
C ARG A 57 -9.72 8.81 12.81
N GLN A 58 -10.62 8.79 13.80
CA GLN A 58 -10.26 8.99 15.20
C GLN A 58 -9.22 7.95 15.66
N GLN A 59 -9.42 6.67 15.31
CA GLN A 59 -8.48 5.59 15.63
C GLN A 59 -7.14 5.75 14.89
N GLN A 60 -7.16 6.16 13.61
CA GLN A 60 -5.97 6.42 12.83
C GLN A 60 -5.16 7.60 13.38
N LEU A 61 -5.83 8.67 13.82
CA LEU A 61 -5.17 9.82 14.44
C LEU A 61 -4.56 9.44 15.79
N ALA A 62 -5.25 8.66 16.62
CA ALA A 62 -4.69 8.15 17.88
C ALA A 62 -3.46 7.25 17.64
N LEU A 63 -3.48 6.40 16.61
CA LEU A 63 -2.32 5.61 16.21
C LEU A 63 -1.17 6.50 15.73
N ALA A 64 -1.46 7.50 14.90
CA ALA A 64 -0.44 8.43 14.41
C ALA A 64 0.21 9.19 15.56
N GLU A 65 -0.59 9.68 16.52
CA GLU A 65 -0.09 10.34 17.73
C GLU A 65 0.81 9.40 18.54
N LEU A 66 0.36 8.16 18.81
CA LEU A 66 1.18 7.17 19.51
C LEU A 66 2.52 6.94 18.80
N LEU A 67 2.51 6.79 17.48
CA LEU A 67 3.74 6.62 16.69
C LEU A 67 4.65 7.85 16.82
N GLN A 68 4.10 9.06 16.72
CA GLN A 68 4.85 10.31 16.86
C GLN A 68 5.45 10.47 18.26
N THR A 69 4.74 10.14 19.34
CA THR A 69 5.29 10.15 20.71
C THR A 69 6.46 9.17 20.90
N ARG A 70 6.53 8.11 20.08
CA ARG A 70 7.64 7.15 20.05
C ARG A 70 8.76 7.55 19.08
N GLY A 71 8.70 8.76 18.52
CA GLY A 71 9.69 9.32 17.61
C GLY A 71 9.58 8.83 16.16
N VAL A 72 8.44 8.25 15.77
CA VAL A 72 8.17 7.85 14.38
C VAL A 72 7.59 9.05 13.63
N GLN A 73 8.18 9.38 12.49
CA GLN A 73 7.62 10.37 11.57
C GLN A 73 6.43 9.78 10.80
N VAL A 74 5.27 10.43 10.88
CA VAL A 74 4.10 10.08 10.07
C VAL A 74 4.04 10.99 8.85
N LEU A 75 4.04 10.38 7.66
CA LEU A 75 3.81 11.05 6.38
C LEU A 75 2.37 10.76 5.95
N TRP A 76 1.66 11.79 5.52
CA TRP A 76 0.29 11.62 5.05
C TRP A 76 0.24 11.60 3.52
N ALA A 77 -0.33 10.53 2.97
CA ALA A 77 -0.75 10.51 1.57
C ALA A 77 -2.03 11.34 1.41
N GLU A 78 -2.24 11.87 0.21
CA GLU A 78 -3.43 12.64 -0.13
C GLU A 78 -4.64 11.72 -0.28
N GLY A 79 -5.76 12.10 0.35
CA GLY A 79 -7.03 11.40 0.18
C GLY A 79 -7.56 11.61 -1.23
N VAL A 80 -7.70 10.53 -2.00
CA VAL A 80 -8.32 10.52 -3.32
C VAL A 80 -9.82 10.29 -3.14
N ALA A 81 -10.63 11.21 -3.65
CA ALA A 81 -12.08 11.09 -3.59
C ALA A 81 -12.56 9.75 -4.19
N ASP A 82 -13.52 9.13 -3.51
CA ASP A 82 -14.13 7.85 -3.91
C ASP A 82 -13.20 6.62 -3.92
N CYS A 83 -12.07 6.68 -3.21
CA CYS A 83 -11.19 5.53 -3.00
C CYS A 83 -11.29 5.05 -1.54
N LEU A 84 -12.20 4.12 -1.24
CA LEU A 84 -12.49 3.72 0.15
C LEU A 84 -11.35 2.95 0.81
N THR A 85 -10.65 2.13 0.03
CA THR A 85 -9.57 1.23 0.47
C THR A 85 -8.19 1.90 0.53
N GLN A 86 -8.05 3.14 0.04
CA GLN A 86 -6.76 3.84 -0.02
C GLN A 86 -6.05 4.00 1.34
N HIS A 87 -6.81 3.99 2.44
CA HIS A 87 -6.23 4.05 3.78
C HIS A 87 -5.35 2.83 4.13
N TYR A 88 -5.45 1.73 3.38
CA TYR A 88 -4.50 0.63 3.35
C TYR A 88 -3.28 0.99 2.48
N THR A 89 -2.46 1.92 2.97
CA THR A 89 -1.31 2.46 2.23
C THR A 89 -0.30 1.40 1.80
N ARG A 90 -0.24 0.26 2.51
CA ARG A 90 0.60 -0.90 2.17
C ARG A 90 0.38 -1.37 0.73
N ASP A 91 -0.84 -1.31 0.23
CA ASP A 91 -1.14 -1.88 -1.08
C ASP A 91 -0.78 -0.92 -2.23
N THR A 92 -0.63 0.38 -1.93
CA THR A 92 -0.29 1.41 -2.93
C THR A 92 1.21 1.49 -3.26
N GLY A 93 2.05 0.92 -2.41
CA GLY A 93 3.49 0.84 -2.65
C GLY A 93 4.23 0.25 -1.45
N PHE A 94 5.46 -0.17 -1.68
CA PHE A 94 6.29 -0.87 -0.71
C PHE A 94 7.74 -0.40 -0.82
N ALA A 95 8.50 -0.47 0.27
CA ALA A 95 9.91 -0.10 0.26
C ALA A 95 10.78 -1.34 0.37
N ILE A 96 11.84 -1.41 -0.43
CA ILE A 96 12.90 -2.42 -0.34
C ILE A 96 14.24 -1.70 -0.28
N ASP A 97 14.94 -1.86 0.84
CA ASP A 97 16.21 -1.19 1.11
C ASP A 97 16.10 0.33 0.84
N PRO A 98 16.88 0.99 -0.05
CA PRO A 98 16.78 2.43 -0.23
C PRO A 98 15.68 2.86 -1.22
N THR A 99 14.91 1.92 -1.78
CA THR A 99 14.01 2.18 -2.91
C THR A 99 12.56 2.04 -2.47
N PHE A 100 11.75 3.05 -2.75
CA PHE A 100 10.28 2.93 -2.71
C PHE A 100 9.76 2.47 -4.07
N PHE A 101 9.05 1.36 -4.11
CA PHE A 101 8.40 0.83 -5.30
C PHE A 101 6.92 1.22 -5.28
N LEU A 102 6.47 1.85 -6.36
CA LEU A 102 5.05 2.04 -6.59
C LEU A 102 4.44 0.69 -6.99
N ALA A 103 3.33 0.30 -6.35
CA ALA A 103 2.59 -0.89 -6.74
C ALA A 103 2.09 -0.78 -8.20
N ASN A 104 1.79 -1.93 -8.81
CA ASN A 104 1.16 -1.99 -10.13
C ASN A 104 -0.16 -2.79 -10.04
N PRO A 105 -1.24 -2.19 -9.48
CA PRO A 105 -2.49 -2.92 -9.29
C PRO A 105 -3.14 -3.32 -10.60
N ARG A 106 -3.68 -4.55 -10.66
CA ARG A 106 -4.46 -5.04 -11.82
C ARG A 106 -5.73 -4.24 -12.03
N ARG A 107 -6.37 -3.83 -10.93
CA ARG A 107 -7.71 -3.21 -10.93
C ARG A 107 -7.64 -1.69 -11.08
N ARG A 108 -8.44 -1.12 -11.99
CA ARG A 108 -8.50 0.33 -12.22
C ARG A 108 -8.89 1.13 -10.98
N SER A 109 -9.79 0.59 -10.15
CA SER A 109 -10.20 1.23 -8.89
C SER A 109 -9.01 1.43 -7.94
N ARG A 110 -8.14 0.42 -7.85
CA ARG A 110 -6.91 0.41 -7.05
C ARG A 110 -5.81 1.30 -7.64
N GLN A 111 -5.68 1.37 -8.97
CA GLN A 111 -4.75 2.29 -9.64
C GLN A 111 -5.02 3.77 -9.32
N ARG A 112 -6.28 4.16 -9.13
CA ARG A 112 -6.64 5.53 -8.72
C ARG A 112 -6.08 5.90 -7.34
N GLU A 113 -5.96 4.93 -6.44
CA GLU A 113 -5.45 5.14 -5.07
C GLU A 113 -4.00 5.64 -5.06
N LEU A 114 -3.22 5.25 -6.08
CA LEU A 114 -1.82 5.66 -6.26
C LEU A 114 -1.68 7.18 -6.43
N ALA A 115 -2.72 7.87 -6.88
CA ALA A 115 -2.72 9.33 -7.01
C ALA A 115 -2.48 10.03 -5.66
N GLY A 116 -2.83 9.38 -4.53
CA GLY A 116 -2.56 9.91 -3.20
C GLY A 116 -1.08 10.04 -2.84
N LEU A 117 -0.20 9.32 -3.55
CA LEU A 117 1.23 9.38 -3.31
C LEU A 117 1.92 10.51 -4.09
N ARG A 118 1.21 11.25 -4.97
CA ARG A 118 1.82 12.22 -5.91
C ARG A 118 2.71 13.26 -5.23
N SER A 119 2.32 13.80 -4.08
CA SER A 119 3.15 14.76 -3.33
C SER A 119 4.24 14.12 -2.47
N LEU A 120 4.15 12.83 -2.18
CA LEU A 120 5.16 12.08 -1.43
C LEU A 120 6.29 11.56 -2.32
N LEU A 121 5.99 11.08 -3.53
CA LEU A 121 6.99 10.47 -4.40
C LEU A 121 8.23 11.35 -4.64
N PRO A 122 8.12 12.67 -4.93
CA PRO A 122 9.28 13.53 -5.13
C PRO A 122 10.13 13.73 -3.86
N ARG A 123 9.57 13.42 -2.68
CA ARG A 123 10.27 13.56 -1.40
C ARG A 123 11.11 12.34 -1.08
N PHE A 124 10.90 11.19 -1.72
CA PHE A 124 11.72 9.99 -1.49
C PHE A 124 13.01 10.04 -2.30
N SER A 125 14.12 9.62 -1.69
CA SER A 125 15.44 9.63 -2.32
C SER A 125 15.51 8.74 -3.57
N ARG A 126 14.71 7.67 -3.61
CA ARG A 126 14.66 6.75 -4.73
C ARG A 126 13.27 6.16 -4.85
N VAL A 127 12.72 6.29 -6.05
CA VAL A 127 11.41 5.74 -6.42
C VAL A 127 11.59 4.90 -7.66
N ALA A 128 10.98 3.72 -7.67
CA ALA A 128 10.91 2.84 -8.82
C ALA A 128 9.45 2.55 -9.18
N ARG A 129 9.19 2.38 -10.47
CA ARG A 129 7.92 1.89 -11.02
C ARG A 129 8.18 0.58 -11.72
N LEU A 130 7.17 -0.28 -11.73
CA LEU A 130 7.19 -1.56 -12.43
C LEU A 130 6.53 -1.38 -13.79
N GLU A 131 7.07 -2.05 -14.80
CA GLU A 131 6.74 -1.79 -16.20
C GLU A 131 5.61 -2.70 -16.70
N HIS A 132 5.44 -3.87 -16.09
CA HIS A 132 4.45 -4.87 -16.49
C HIS A 132 3.98 -5.72 -15.31
N GLY A 133 3.03 -6.62 -15.59
CA GLY A 133 2.42 -7.49 -14.61
C GLY A 133 1.60 -6.76 -13.56
N SER A 134 1.11 -7.48 -12.55
CA SER A 134 0.43 -6.90 -11.41
C SER A 134 1.09 -7.31 -10.11
N ILE A 135 1.20 -6.35 -9.19
CA ILE A 135 1.74 -6.59 -7.85
C ILE A 135 1.27 -5.49 -6.90
N GLU A 136 0.83 -5.89 -5.71
CA GLU A 136 0.46 -4.99 -4.62
C GLU A 136 1.39 -5.18 -3.43
N GLY A 137 1.61 -4.12 -2.67
CA GLY A 137 2.55 -4.18 -1.54
C GLY A 137 2.07 -5.08 -0.38
N GLY A 138 0.79 -5.42 -0.33
CA GLY A 138 0.24 -6.40 0.63
C GLY A 138 0.80 -7.81 0.43
N ASP A 139 1.23 -8.14 -0.78
CA ASP A 139 1.81 -9.44 -1.13
C ASP A 139 3.34 -9.46 -1.03
N VAL A 140 3.98 -8.34 -0.67
CA VAL A 140 5.44 -8.22 -0.56
C VAL A 140 5.86 -8.14 0.90
N MET A 141 6.67 -9.10 1.35
CA MET A 141 7.25 -9.14 2.69
C MET A 141 8.77 -9.19 2.63
N LEU A 142 9.42 -8.43 3.52
CA LEU A 142 10.88 -8.40 3.59
C LEU A 142 11.45 -9.14 4.80
N ASP A 143 12.34 -10.07 4.50
CA ASP A 143 13.36 -10.55 5.40
C ASP A 143 14.68 -9.77 5.19
N ARG A 144 15.64 -9.91 6.11
CA ARG A 144 16.98 -9.35 5.98
C ARG A 144 17.77 -9.85 4.76
N ARG A 145 17.39 -10.98 4.18
CA ARG A 145 18.04 -11.55 2.98
C ARG A 145 17.09 -11.64 1.80
N PHE A 146 15.85 -12.04 2.04
CA PHE A 146 14.90 -12.38 0.99
C PHE A 146 13.81 -11.32 0.79
N VAL A 147 13.32 -11.23 -0.44
CA VAL A 147 12.05 -10.57 -0.76
C VAL A 147 11.03 -11.67 -1.04
N LEU A 148 10.10 -11.87 -0.10
CA LEU A 148 9.05 -12.87 -0.23
C LEU A 148 7.86 -12.22 -0.94
N VAL A 149 7.40 -12.82 -2.04
CA VAL A 149 6.24 -12.34 -2.79
C VAL A 149 5.17 -13.42 -2.87
N GLY A 150 3.98 -13.13 -2.37
CA GLY A 150 2.80 -13.99 -2.48
C GLY A 150 2.19 -13.89 -3.88
N LEU A 151 1.93 -15.02 -4.52
CA LEU A 151 1.18 -15.07 -5.77
C LEU A 151 -0.32 -15.20 -5.46
N GLY A 152 -1.14 -14.47 -6.20
CA GLY A 152 -2.57 -14.44 -5.98
C GLY A 152 -3.33 -13.67 -7.05
N GLU A 153 -4.53 -13.23 -6.69
CA GLU A 153 -5.42 -12.51 -7.62
C GLU A 153 -4.86 -11.12 -7.99
N GLU A 154 -4.18 -10.46 -7.06
CA GLU A 154 -3.65 -9.09 -7.24
C GLU A 154 -2.17 -9.09 -7.66
N THR A 155 -1.41 -10.13 -7.32
CA THR A 155 0.02 -10.28 -7.68
C THR A 155 0.26 -11.51 -8.55
N ASN A 156 0.74 -11.30 -9.79
CA ASN A 156 0.99 -12.36 -10.76
C ASN A 156 2.48 -12.56 -11.04
N HIS A 157 2.83 -13.63 -11.78
CA HIS A 157 4.22 -13.94 -12.14
C HIS A 157 4.90 -12.79 -12.90
N ASP A 158 4.22 -12.16 -13.85
CA ASP A 158 4.78 -11.04 -14.61
C ASP A 158 5.12 -9.84 -13.71
N GLY A 159 4.37 -9.63 -12.62
CA GLY A 159 4.63 -8.58 -11.64
C GLY A 159 5.85 -8.89 -10.78
N VAL A 160 6.04 -10.15 -10.42
CA VAL A 160 7.25 -10.65 -9.76
C VAL A 160 8.48 -10.50 -10.66
N GLU A 161 8.38 -10.87 -11.94
CA GLU A 161 9.48 -10.67 -12.90
C GLU A 161 9.78 -9.17 -13.09
N SER A 162 8.76 -8.31 -13.21
CA SER A 162 8.98 -6.86 -13.30
C SER A 162 9.72 -6.31 -12.07
N LEU A 163 9.37 -6.82 -10.87
CA LEU A 163 10.08 -6.48 -9.64
C LEU A 163 11.53 -6.97 -9.66
N ARG A 164 11.79 -8.21 -10.10
CA ARG A 164 13.14 -8.78 -10.19
C ARG A 164 14.03 -8.00 -11.17
N ASP A 165 13.50 -7.65 -12.33
CA ASP A 165 14.19 -6.83 -13.32
C ASP A 165 14.53 -5.46 -12.74
N LYS A 166 13.55 -4.85 -12.05
CA LYS A 166 13.76 -3.55 -11.41
C LYS A 166 14.79 -3.62 -10.29
N LEU A 167 14.75 -4.65 -9.43
CA LEU A 167 15.75 -4.90 -8.37
C LEU A 167 17.17 -5.00 -8.96
N THR A 168 17.32 -5.74 -10.06
CA THR A 168 18.59 -5.86 -10.79
C THR A 168 19.04 -4.51 -11.35
N GLN A 169 18.15 -3.78 -12.02
CA GLN A 169 18.42 -2.45 -12.56
C GLN A 169 18.83 -1.45 -11.46
N VAL A 170 18.22 -1.57 -10.28
CA VAL A 170 18.50 -0.70 -9.14
C VAL A 170 19.70 -1.16 -8.29
N GLY A 171 20.35 -2.27 -8.67
CA GLY A 171 21.54 -2.80 -8.00
C GLY A 171 21.26 -3.41 -6.63
N LEU A 172 20.02 -3.85 -6.36
CA LEU A 172 19.64 -4.50 -5.12
C LEU A 172 19.71 -6.01 -5.30
N LYS A 173 20.55 -6.65 -4.50
CA LYS A 173 20.70 -8.12 -4.47
C LYS A 173 19.89 -8.67 -3.32
N ARG A 174 18.66 -9.07 -3.63
CA ARG A 174 17.76 -9.80 -2.76
C ARG A 174 17.34 -11.06 -3.50
N GLU A 175 17.51 -12.21 -2.85
CA GLU A 175 17.09 -13.52 -3.39
C GLU A 175 15.57 -13.67 -3.34
#